data_AF-A0A8H7VK88-F1
#
_entry.id   AF-A0A8H7VK88-F1
#
_cell.length_a   1.000
_cell.length_b   1.000
_cell.length_c   1.000
_cell.angle_alpha   90.00
_cell.angle_beta   90.00
_cell.angle_gamma   90.00
#
_symmetry.space_group_name_H-M   'P 1'
#
loop_
_entity.id
_entity.type
_entity.pdbx_description
1 polymer ?
#
loop_
_entity_poly.entity_id
_entity_poly.type
_entity_poly.pdbx_seq_one_letter_code
_entity_poly.pdbx_strand_id
1 'polypeptide(L)'
;MQLTFTILIASFALLFTSINARPIEPDSSSTALLIDEPDFSDDNIESGRSSDEPFINDDSADDILNAASPSLPTVQVDRFAQMMATHWQFDHLDTIKTNSYDHIASQMRDHVEITMNPSPDHIKNDNEIQQHTFSQSGPYEMMDLDILKAQIFGAIQAHVGGRLPIVWDQLGDKLGRQAIETYVRRLAINHCGGKSNNLGEEENIDQVDYNCLVDHGHQILAEIDRYIVRHLGNVFDIMNTEFLPELLQHTAKDLSEVLDYFNTAFLKKDDMQLSLRVLPWKQTEQRTHLHDFAVLARNSPDHQSDIVGYYANLARI
;
A
#
# COMPACT_ATOMS: atom_id res chain seq x y z
N MET A 1 43.33 10.49 -4.18
CA MET A 1 42.18 10.10 -3.33
C MET A 1 40.84 10.53 -3.90
N GLN A 2 40.60 11.80 -4.26
CA GLN A 2 39.30 12.20 -4.84
C GLN A 2 38.94 11.42 -6.10
N LEU A 3 39.88 11.23 -7.04
CA LEU A 3 39.61 10.52 -8.30
C LEU A 3 39.25 9.03 -8.09
N THR A 4 39.91 8.35 -7.15
CA THR A 4 39.62 6.95 -6.81
C THR A 4 38.26 6.82 -6.13
N PHE A 5 37.87 7.80 -5.31
CA PHE A 5 36.58 7.82 -4.62
C PHE A 5 35.40 8.09 -5.57
N THR A 6 35.56 9.01 -6.55
CA THR A 6 34.53 9.25 -7.57
C THR A 6 34.36 8.05 -8.51
N ILE A 7 35.45 7.36 -8.84
CA ILE A 7 35.39 6.11 -9.61
C ILE A 7 34.70 5.02 -8.80
N LEU A 8 34.88 4.97 -7.49
CA LEU A 8 34.24 3.99 -6.61
C LEU A 8 32.73 4.24 -6.49
N ILE A 9 32.31 5.50 -6.33
CA ILE A 9 30.89 5.91 -6.36
C ILE A 9 30.26 5.61 -7.73
N ALA A 10 30.95 5.91 -8.83
CA ALA A 10 30.48 5.62 -10.17
C ALA A 10 30.39 4.11 -10.43
N SER A 11 31.33 3.33 -9.90
CA SER A 11 31.32 1.86 -9.99
C SER A 11 30.21 1.26 -9.16
N PHE A 12 29.92 1.82 -7.98
CA PHE A 12 28.82 1.39 -7.12
C PHE A 12 27.47 1.69 -7.77
N ALA A 13 27.30 2.90 -8.31
CA ALA A 13 26.12 3.27 -9.08
C ALA A 13 25.96 2.42 -10.36
N LEU A 14 27.06 2.12 -11.06
CA LEU A 14 27.06 1.23 -12.24
C LEU A 14 26.75 -0.23 -11.88
N LEU A 15 27.29 -0.75 -10.78
CA LEU A 15 26.99 -2.11 -10.29
C LEU A 15 25.52 -2.24 -9.90
N PHE A 16 24.97 -1.29 -9.14
CA PHE A 16 23.57 -1.32 -8.74
C PHE A 16 22.60 -1.06 -9.91
N THR A 17 22.93 -0.17 -10.85
CA THR A 17 22.13 -0.01 -12.07
C THR A 17 22.18 -1.25 -12.97
N SER A 18 23.32 -1.95 -13.02
CA SER A 18 23.46 -3.21 -13.77
C SER A 18 22.70 -4.37 -13.13
N ILE A 19 22.60 -4.41 -11.80
CA ILE A 19 21.79 -5.38 -11.05
C ILE A 19 20.29 -5.11 -11.26
N ASN A 20 19.87 -3.83 -11.26
CA ASN A 20 18.49 -3.43 -11.54
C ASN A 20 18.07 -3.63 -13.02
N ALA A 21 19.02 -3.81 -13.94
CA ALA A 21 18.76 -3.98 -15.37
C ALA A 21 18.58 -5.46 -15.79
N ARG A 22 18.64 -6.43 -14.87
CA ARG A 22 18.32 -7.82 -15.21
C ARG A 22 16.80 -8.00 -15.27
N PRO A 23 16.21 -8.29 -16.46
CA PRO A 23 14.82 -8.69 -16.52
C PRO A 23 14.68 -10.01 -15.77
N ILE A 24 13.79 -10.04 -14.78
CA ILE A 24 13.38 -11.29 -14.15
C ILE A 24 12.42 -11.94 -15.15
N GLU A 25 12.83 -13.09 -15.71
CA GLU A 25 11.91 -13.96 -16.43
C GLU A 25 10.80 -14.35 -15.46
N PRO A 26 9.52 -14.15 -15.81
CA PRO A 26 8.42 -14.56 -14.95
C PRO A 26 8.47 -16.07 -14.81
N ASP A 27 8.69 -16.55 -13.59
CA ASP A 27 8.52 -17.97 -13.28
C ASP A 27 7.07 -18.34 -13.60
N SER A 28 6.89 -19.20 -14.59
CA SER A 28 5.60 -19.61 -15.12
C SER A 28 4.90 -20.53 -14.11
N SER A 29 4.34 -19.95 -13.06
CA SER A 29 3.45 -20.65 -12.14
C SER A 29 2.41 -19.69 -11.53
N SER A 30 1.74 -18.91 -12.38
CA SER A 30 0.49 -18.24 -12.01
C SER A 30 -0.64 -19.26 -11.93
N THR A 31 -0.78 -19.91 -10.77
CA THR A 31 -2.05 -20.51 -10.38
C THR A 31 -3.00 -19.37 -10.02
N ALA A 32 -3.92 -19.06 -10.93
CA ALA A 32 -5.04 -18.17 -10.65
C ALA A 32 -5.85 -18.74 -9.47
N LEU A 33 -5.72 -18.10 -8.31
CA LEU A 33 -6.55 -18.38 -7.14
C LEU A 33 -7.94 -17.79 -7.40
N LEU A 34 -8.82 -18.62 -7.95
CA LEU A 34 -10.26 -18.42 -7.91
C LEU A 34 -10.70 -18.51 -6.44
N ILE A 35 -10.99 -17.37 -5.82
CA ILE A 35 -11.65 -17.32 -4.53
C ILE A 35 -13.13 -17.07 -4.82
N ASP A 36 -13.95 -18.10 -4.56
CA ASP A 36 -15.41 -18.07 -4.61
C ASP A 36 -15.95 -16.96 -3.69
N GLU A 37 -16.82 -16.11 -4.23
CA GLU A 37 -17.66 -15.19 -3.45
C GLU A 37 -18.78 -15.99 -2.75
N PRO A 38 -19.07 -15.76 -1.46
CA PRO A 38 -20.30 -16.26 -0.86
C PRO A 38 -21.47 -15.35 -1.24
N ASP A 39 -22.42 -15.96 -1.96
CA ASP A 39 -23.77 -15.50 -2.24
C ASP A 39 -24.54 -15.25 -0.92
N PHE A 40 -25.08 -14.05 -0.73
CA PHE A 40 -25.89 -13.70 0.45
C PHE A 40 -27.35 -13.57 0.03
N SER A 41 -28.11 -14.63 0.33
CA SER A 41 -29.56 -14.66 0.17
C SER A 41 -30.26 -13.85 1.27
N ASP A 42 -31.26 -13.08 0.84
CA ASP A 42 -32.24 -12.36 1.65
C ASP A 42 -32.93 -13.25 2.68
N ASP A 43 -33.05 -12.77 3.92
CA ASP A 43 -34.04 -13.26 4.87
C ASP A 43 -35.03 -12.15 5.27
N ASN A 44 -36.28 -12.45 4.94
CA ASN A 44 -37.49 -11.68 5.22
C ASN A 44 -37.68 -11.41 6.71
N ILE A 45 -38.00 -10.16 7.06
CA ILE A 45 -38.74 -9.85 8.28
C ILE A 45 -40.01 -9.09 7.90
N GLU A 46 -41.07 -9.89 7.76
CA GLU A 46 -42.45 -9.47 7.78
C GLU A 46 -42.87 -9.27 9.24
N SER A 47 -43.39 -8.09 9.60
CA SER A 47 -44.20 -7.94 10.81
C SER A 47 -45.18 -6.80 10.62
N GLY A 48 -46.43 -7.20 10.39
CA GLY A 48 -47.55 -6.31 10.17
C GLY A 48 -47.97 -5.54 11.42
N ARG A 49 -48.67 -4.44 11.17
CA ARG A 49 -49.67 -3.95 12.11
C ARG A 49 -50.82 -3.24 11.40
N SER A 50 -51.95 -3.92 11.46
CA SER A 50 -53.33 -3.48 11.29
C SER A 50 -53.63 -2.10 11.90
N SER A 51 -54.41 -1.29 11.18
CA SER A 51 -55.60 -0.60 11.71
C SER A 51 -56.45 -0.07 10.54
N ASP A 52 -57.63 -0.65 10.37
CA ASP A 52 -58.76 -0.11 9.62
C ASP A 52 -59.26 1.20 10.26
N GLU A 53 -59.63 2.20 9.46
CA GLU A 53 -60.99 2.79 9.50
C GLU A 53 -61.27 3.65 8.24
N PRO A 54 -62.53 3.70 7.75
CA PRO A 54 -62.92 4.41 6.53
C PRO A 54 -63.66 5.73 6.81
N PHE A 55 -63.49 6.73 5.95
CA PHE A 55 -64.47 7.83 5.79
C PHE A 55 -64.64 8.22 4.32
N ILE A 56 -65.90 8.47 3.97
CA ILE A 56 -66.48 8.64 2.63
C ILE A 56 -66.63 10.12 2.28
N ASN A 57 -66.31 10.45 1.02
CA ASN A 57 -66.75 11.54 0.11
C ASN A 57 -66.77 13.01 0.56
N ASP A 58 -66.27 13.91 -0.29
CA ASP A 58 -67.15 14.75 -1.14
C ASP A 58 -66.36 15.47 -2.26
N ASP A 59 -67.03 15.63 -3.39
CA ASP A 59 -66.62 16.34 -4.60
C ASP A 59 -66.39 17.83 -4.34
N SER A 60 -65.39 18.42 -5.01
CA SER A 60 -65.57 19.57 -5.93
C SER A 60 -64.23 20.24 -6.25
N ALA A 61 -63.98 20.34 -7.56
CA ALA A 61 -63.27 21.39 -8.28
C ALA A 61 -62.37 22.32 -7.46
N ASP A 62 -61.06 22.26 -7.73
CA ASP A 62 -60.41 23.41 -8.36
C ASP A 62 -59.15 22.96 -9.12
N ASP A 63 -59.19 23.36 -10.39
CA ASP A 63 -58.13 23.26 -11.38
C ASP A 63 -57.03 24.29 -11.04
N ILE A 64 -55.83 24.05 -11.56
CA ILE A 64 -54.69 24.97 -11.61
C ILE A 64 -53.90 25.13 -10.30
N LEU A 65 -52.88 24.29 -10.13
CA LEU A 65 -51.48 24.70 -9.93
C LEU A 65 -50.59 23.46 -10.12
N ASN A 66 -50.34 23.11 -11.39
CA ASN A 66 -49.13 22.37 -11.77
C ASN A 66 -47.92 23.27 -11.49
N ALA A 67 -47.62 23.51 -10.22
CA ALA A 67 -46.28 23.83 -9.79
C ALA A 67 -45.48 22.56 -10.10
N ALA A 68 -44.63 22.63 -11.13
CA ALA A 68 -43.55 21.68 -11.28
C ALA A 68 -42.89 21.57 -9.90
N SER A 69 -43.12 20.44 -9.21
CA SER A 69 -42.38 20.13 -8.01
C SER A 69 -40.91 20.30 -8.38
N PRO A 70 -40.10 21.03 -7.60
CA PRO A 70 -38.67 21.09 -7.88
C PRO A 70 -38.22 19.63 -7.96
N SER A 71 -37.83 19.18 -9.14
CA SER A 71 -37.30 17.83 -9.31
C SER A 71 -36.20 17.68 -8.27
N LEU A 72 -36.32 16.66 -7.42
CA LEU A 72 -35.32 16.42 -6.40
C LEU A 72 -33.95 16.35 -7.09
N PRO A 73 -32.90 16.99 -6.55
CA PRO A 73 -31.62 17.06 -7.23
C PRO A 73 -31.09 15.66 -7.47
N THR A 74 -31.01 15.27 -8.74
CA THR A 74 -30.49 13.97 -9.16
C THR A 74 -28.98 14.01 -9.27
N VAL A 75 -28.32 12.91 -8.95
CA VAL A 75 -26.86 12.78 -8.95
C VAL A 75 -26.45 11.76 -9.99
N GLN A 76 -25.50 12.12 -10.86
CA GLN A 76 -24.90 11.19 -11.80
C GLN A 76 -23.95 10.24 -11.06
N VAL A 77 -24.29 8.95 -11.01
CA VAL A 77 -23.58 7.93 -10.23
C VAL A 77 -22.12 7.79 -10.68
N ASP A 78 -21.87 7.78 -11.99
CA ASP A 78 -20.52 7.67 -12.55
C ASP A 78 -19.61 8.79 -12.08
N ARG A 79 -20.12 10.03 -12.12
CA ARG A 79 -19.36 11.20 -11.72
C ARG A 79 -19.09 11.18 -10.21
N PHE A 80 -20.09 10.80 -9.42
CA PHE A 80 -19.94 10.62 -7.97
C PHE A 80 -18.86 9.56 -7.65
N ALA A 81 -18.96 8.38 -8.27
CA ALA A 81 -18.05 7.27 -8.06
C ALA A 81 -16.61 7.63 -8.47
N GLN A 82 -16.44 8.31 -9.61
CA GLN A 82 -15.13 8.77 -10.08
C GLN A 82 -14.49 9.75 -9.08
N MET A 83 -15.25 10.70 -8.55
CA MET A 83 -14.74 11.67 -7.57
C MET A 83 -14.34 10.97 -6.26
N MET A 84 -15.18 10.08 -5.75
CA MET A 84 -14.88 9.32 -4.54
C MET A 84 -13.65 8.43 -4.72
N ALA A 85 -13.54 7.71 -5.84
CA ALA A 85 -12.39 6.86 -6.13
C ALA A 85 -11.10 7.68 -6.28
N THR A 86 -11.19 8.87 -6.88
CA THR A 86 -10.06 9.80 -7.05
C THR A 86 -9.58 10.33 -5.70
N HIS A 87 -10.51 10.71 -4.83
CA HIS A 87 -10.22 11.12 -3.45
C HIS A 87 -9.47 10.03 -2.69
N TRP A 88 -10.01 8.81 -2.69
CA TRP A 88 -9.38 7.67 -2.03
C TRP A 88 -8.00 7.33 -2.59
N GLN A 89 -7.84 7.39 -3.91
CA GLN A 89 -6.54 7.11 -4.53
C GLN A 89 -5.47 8.10 -4.07
N PHE A 90 -5.73 9.40 -4.21
CA PHE A 90 -4.68 10.41 -4.07
C PHE A 90 -4.48 10.89 -2.64
N ASP A 91 -5.56 11.04 -1.86
CA ASP A 91 -5.45 11.61 -0.53
C ASP A 91 -5.09 10.53 0.51
N HIS A 92 -5.51 9.28 0.28
CA HIS A 92 -5.29 8.17 1.22
C HIS A 92 -4.30 7.13 0.72
N LEU A 93 -4.60 6.46 -0.39
CA LEU A 93 -3.84 5.29 -0.82
C LEU A 93 -2.40 5.63 -1.22
N ASP A 94 -2.17 6.74 -1.90
CA ASP A 94 -0.82 7.17 -2.27
C ASP A 94 0.04 7.51 -1.04
N THR A 95 -0.57 8.12 -0.01
CA THR A 95 0.07 8.39 1.28
C THR A 95 0.41 7.10 2.01
N ILE A 96 -0.55 6.15 2.08
CA ILE A 96 -0.36 4.83 2.69
C ILE A 96 0.76 4.05 1.97
N LYS A 97 0.72 4.03 0.63
CA LYS A 97 1.71 3.39 -0.22
C LYS A 97 3.11 3.94 0.09
N THR A 98 3.28 5.26 0.03
CA THR A 98 4.57 5.92 0.27
C THR A 98 5.09 5.65 1.69
N ASN A 99 4.25 5.83 2.71
CA ASN A 99 4.65 5.61 4.10
C ASN A 99 5.00 4.15 4.38
N SER A 100 4.27 3.21 3.77
CA SER A 100 4.57 1.78 3.90
C SER A 100 5.92 1.44 3.27
N TYR A 101 6.29 2.08 2.15
CA TYR A 101 7.57 1.82 1.49
C TYR A 101 8.75 2.31 2.31
N ASP A 102 8.65 3.52 2.85
CA ASP A 102 9.69 4.07 3.73
C ASP A 102 9.86 3.21 4.98
N HIS A 103 8.74 2.76 5.56
CA HIS A 103 8.76 1.85 6.70
C HIS A 103 9.44 0.53 6.36
N ILE A 104 9.03 -0.15 5.28
CA ILE A 104 9.61 -1.42 4.83
C ILE A 104 11.09 -1.27 4.55
N ALA A 105 11.50 -0.22 3.83
CA ALA A 105 12.91 0.04 3.53
C ALA A 105 13.72 0.25 4.81
N SER A 106 13.17 0.95 5.80
CA SER A 106 13.82 1.07 7.10
C SER A 106 14.00 -0.28 7.78
N GLN A 107 12.93 -1.09 7.82
CA GLN A 107 12.98 -2.43 8.42
C GLN A 107 14.00 -3.33 7.72
N MET A 108 14.09 -3.29 6.39
CA MET A 108 15.10 -4.05 5.65
C MET A 108 16.53 -3.69 6.04
N ARG A 109 16.80 -2.41 6.33
CA ARG A 109 18.12 -1.98 6.84
C ARG A 109 18.37 -2.53 8.25
N ASP A 110 17.37 -2.52 9.11
CA ASP A 110 17.48 -3.01 10.50
C ASP A 110 17.76 -4.52 10.55
N HIS A 111 17.43 -5.25 9.48
CA HIS A 111 17.75 -6.67 9.31
C HIS A 111 19.17 -6.94 8.79
N VAL A 112 19.95 -5.91 8.46
CA VAL A 112 21.30 -6.02 7.89
C VAL A 112 22.34 -5.38 8.80
N GLU A 113 23.26 -6.19 9.32
CA GLU A 113 24.38 -5.75 10.12
C GLU A 113 25.70 -5.93 9.34
N ILE A 114 26.50 -4.86 9.25
CA ILE A 114 27.83 -4.90 8.65
C ILE A 114 28.86 -4.58 9.73
N THR A 115 29.74 -5.54 9.99
CA THR A 115 30.80 -5.44 10.99
C THR A 115 32.17 -5.59 10.33
N MET A 116 33.19 -5.01 10.95
CA MET A 116 34.57 -5.11 10.50
C MET A 116 35.33 -5.92 11.55
N ASN A 117 35.91 -7.04 11.13
CA ASN A 117 36.62 -7.97 12.00
C ASN A 117 38.07 -8.15 11.50
N PRO A 118 39.02 -8.43 12.39
CA PRO A 118 40.36 -8.83 11.98
C PRO A 118 40.30 -10.15 11.18
N SER A 119 41.13 -10.24 10.13
CA SER A 119 41.17 -11.37 9.21
C SER A 119 41.61 -12.65 9.94
N PRO A 120 40.89 -13.77 9.78
CA PRO A 120 41.19 -15.02 10.49
C PRO A 120 42.53 -15.66 10.07
N ASP A 121 43.10 -15.28 8.92
CA ASP A 121 44.34 -15.85 8.39
C ASP A 121 45.59 -15.50 9.23
N HIS A 122 45.51 -14.51 10.13
CA HIS A 122 46.62 -14.09 10.99
C HIS A 122 46.51 -14.50 12.47
N ILE A 123 45.48 -15.27 12.88
CA ILE A 123 45.36 -15.81 14.26
C ILE A 123 46.20 -17.09 14.45
N LYS A 124 47.36 -17.19 13.79
CA LYS A 124 48.29 -18.30 13.99
C LYS A 124 49.62 -17.76 14.48
N ASN A 125 49.89 -18.09 15.74
CA ASN A 125 51.11 -17.86 16.50
C ASN A 125 51.33 -16.40 16.87
N ASP A 126 50.86 -16.02 18.06
CA ASP A 126 51.81 -15.58 19.09
C ASP A 126 51.15 -15.66 20.47
N ASN A 127 51.70 -16.55 21.31
CA ASN A 127 51.54 -16.50 22.75
C ASN A 127 52.34 -15.30 23.27
N GLU A 128 51.86 -14.08 23.04
CA GLU A 128 52.31 -12.93 23.81
C GLU A 128 51.11 -12.14 24.33
N ILE A 129 51.02 -12.11 25.65
CA ILE A 129 50.11 -11.31 26.44
C ILE A 129 50.48 -9.84 26.19
N GLN A 130 49.78 -9.18 25.26
CA GLN A 130 49.70 -7.72 25.25
C GLN A 130 48.25 -7.28 25.06
N GLN A 131 47.69 -6.77 26.16
CA GLN A 131 46.53 -5.88 26.16
C GLN A 131 46.89 -4.64 25.32
N HIS A 132 46.65 -4.69 24.01
CA HIS A 132 46.60 -3.48 23.20
C HIS A 132 45.20 -2.90 23.26
N THR A 133 45.03 -2.02 24.23
CA THR A 133 44.01 -0.98 24.25
C THR A 133 43.94 -0.33 22.88
N PHE A 134 42.77 -0.39 22.24
CA PHE A 134 42.35 0.41 21.09
C PHE A 134 42.82 1.86 21.27
N SER A 135 43.99 2.21 20.73
CA SER A 135 44.52 3.56 20.70
C SER A 135 44.92 3.86 19.27
N GLN A 136 44.03 4.64 18.66
CA GLN A 136 44.13 5.46 17.47
C GLN A 136 45.55 5.69 16.89
N SER A 137 45.57 5.80 15.54
CA SER A 137 46.57 6.43 14.66
C SER A 137 47.58 5.52 13.93
N GLY A 138 47.10 4.90 12.83
CA GLY A 138 47.89 4.67 11.62
C GLY A 138 47.48 5.69 10.54
N PRO A 139 48.41 6.23 9.72
CA PRO A 139 48.16 7.39 8.85
C PRO A 139 47.57 7.08 7.47
N TYR A 140 47.02 5.88 7.26
CA TYR A 140 46.30 5.54 6.03
C TYR A 140 44.82 5.50 6.35
N GLU A 141 44.07 6.41 5.70
CA GLU A 141 42.62 6.48 5.67
C GLU A 141 42.01 5.08 5.68
N MET A 142 41.55 4.62 6.85
CA MET A 142 40.45 3.66 6.86
C MET A 142 39.36 4.37 6.06
N MET A 143 39.05 3.85 4.87
CA MET A 143 37.87 4.26 4.14
C MET A 143 36.75 4.41 5.16
N ASP A 144 36.20 5.61 5.26
CA ASP A 144 35.26 5.98 6.32
C ASP A 144 34.13 4.93 6.33
N LEU A 145 34.21 4.03 7.33
CA LEU A 145 33.33 2.87 7.43
C LEU A 145 31.88 3.34 7.50
N ASP A 146 31.67 4.52 8.09
CA ASP A 146 30.36 5.13 8.20
C ASP A 146 29.86 5.61 6.84
N ILE A 147 30.74 6.09 5.96
CA ILE A 147 30.38 6.40 4.57
C ILE A 147 30.06 5.12 3.80
N LEU A 148 30.87 4.07 3.91
CA LEU A 148 30.59 2.80 3.23
C LEU A 148 29.24 2.21 3.69
N LYS A 149 28.99 2.20 5.00
CA LYS A 149 27.71 1.79 5.56
C LYS A 149 26.56 2.66 5.06
N ALA A 150 26.73 3.99 5.06
CA ALA A 150 25.72 4.91 4.55
C ALA A 150 25.41 4.66 3.06
N GLN A 151 26.43 4.39 2.24
CA GLN A 151 26.27 4.06 0.83
C GLN A 151 25.54 2.72 0.62
N ILE A 152 25.91 1.70 1.39
CA ILE A 152 25.25 0.40 1.36
C ILE A 152 23.79 0.55 1.78
N PHE A 153 23.50 1.23 2.88
CA PHE A 153 22.12 1.44 3.35
C PHE A 153 21.30 2.30 2.38
N GLY A 154 21.92 3.31 1.75
CA GLY A 154 21.29 4.07 0.69
C GLY A 154 20.96 3.20 -0.54
N ALA A 155 21.85 2.28 -0.90
CA ALA A 155 21.63 1.34 -1.99
C ALA A 155 20.53 0.33 -1.67
N ILE A 156 20.46 -0.20 -0.44
CA ILE A 156 19.36 -1.05 0.03
C ILE A 156 18.04 -0.29 -0.09
N GLN A 157 17.98 0.94 0.43
CA GLN A 157 16.77 1.75 0.37
C GLN A 157 16.33 2.00 -1.09
N ALA A 158 17.26 2.32 -1.99
CA ALA A 158 16.96 2.51 -3.40
C ALA A 158 16.50 1.21 -4.10
N HIS A 159 17.12 0.08 -3.77
CA HIS A 159 16.75 -1.23 -4.31
C HIS A 159 15.35 -1.65 -3.88
N VAL A 160 15.05 -1.53 -2.58
CA VAL A 160 13.74 -1.82 -2.01
C VAL A 160 12.70 -0.85 -2.55
N GLY A 161 12.98 0.45 -2.53
CA GLY A 161 12.09 1.50 -3.06
C GLY A 161 11.82 1.37 -4.56
N GLY A 162 12.73 0.78 -5.33
CA GLY A 162 12.50 0.47 -6.75
C GLY A 162 11.59 -0.74 -6.98
N ARG A 163 11.58 -1.71 -6.06
CA ARG A 163 10.82 -2.98 -6.21
C ARG A 163 9.42 -2.93 -5.61
N LEU A 164 9.23 -2.22 -4.50
CA LEU A 164 7.93 -2.14 -3.83
C LEU A 164 6.79 -1.58 -4.70
N PRO A 165 7.00 -0.56 -5.55
CA PRO A 165 5.99 -0.09 -6.50
C PRO A 165 5.49 -1.19 -7.43
N ILE A 166 6.41 -2.01 -7.97
CA ILE A 166 6.08 -3.08 -8.91
C ILE A 166 5.20 -4.15 -8.24
N VAL A 167 5.57 -4.55 -7.03
CA VAL A 167 4.79 -5.54 -6.26
C VAL A 167 3.44 -5.01 -5.88
N TRP A 168 3.36 -3.74 -5.48
CA TRP A 168 2.07 -3.12 -5.20
C TRP A 168 1.16 -3.13 -6.42
N ASP A 169 1.69 -2.81 -7.59
CA ASP A 169 0.89 -2.79 -8.82
C ASP A 169 0.39 -4.20 -9.19
N GLN A 170 1.10 -5.26 -8.77
CA GLN A 170 0.66 -6.65 -8.93
C GLN A 170 -0.38 -7.09 -7.90
N LEU A 171 -0.23 -6.68 -6.64
CA LEU A 171 -1.09 -7.12 -5.53
C LEU A 171 -2.31 -6.22 -5.30
N GLY A 172 -2.22 -4.96 -5.71
CA GLY A 172 -3.16 -3.89 -5.40
C GLY A 172 -4.24 -3.67 -6.45
N ASP A 173 -4.54 -4.65 -7.31
CA ASP A 173 -5.55 -4.54 -8.39
C ASP A 173 -6.91 -4.06 -7.85
N LYS A 174 -7.33 -4.56 -6.68
CA LYS A 174 -8.57 -4.19 -5.99
C LYS A 174 -8.54 -2.80 -5.36
N LEU A 175 -7.36 -2.24 -5.16
CA LEU A 175 -7.17 -0.89 -4.63
C LEU A 175 -6.96 0.15 -5.73
N GLY A 176 -6.93 -0.27 -7.01
CA GLY A 176 -6.86 0.66 -8.12
C GLY A 176 -8.12 1.51 -8.25
N ARG A 177 -7.96 2.74 -8.74
CA ARG A 177 -9.06 3.70 -8.97
C ARG A 177 -10.29 3.08 -9.64
N GLN A 178 -10.11 2.26 -10.68
CA GLN A 178 -11.22 1.62 -11.39
C GLN A 178 -12.00 0.62 -10.53
N ALA A 179 -11.31 -0.14 -9.68
CA ALA A 179 -11.94 -1.09 -8.78
C ALA A 179 -12.76 -0.36 -7.71
N ILE A 180 -12.19 0.71 -7.13
CA ILE A 180 -12.88 1.56 -6.16
C ILE A 180 -14.08 2.26 -6.80
N GLU A 181 -13.92 2.82 -8.00
CA GLU A 181 -15.02 3.46 -8.74
C GLU A 181 -16.18 2.48 -8.96
N THR A 182 -15.87 1.27 -9.43
CA THR A 182 -16.87 0.21 -9.64
C THR A 182 -17.57 -0.16 -8.34
N TYR A 183 -16.82 -0.26 -7.24
CA TYR A 183 -17.36 -0.56 -5.93
C TYR A 183 -18.27 0.56 -5.41
N VAL A 184 -17.85 1.82 -5.51
CA VAL A 184 -18.65 2.99 -5.10
C VAL A 184 -19.92 3.12 -5.95
N ARG A 185 -19.83 2.90 -7.26
CA ARG A 185 -21.01 2.85 -8.16
C ARG A 185 -22.02 1.82 -7.65
N ARG A 186 -21.55 0.61 -7.33
CA ARG A 186 -22.39 -0.46 -6.78
C ARG A 186 -23.04 -0.04 -5.46
N LEU A 187 -22.29 0.58 -4.55
CA LEU A 187 -22.85 1.06 -3.27
C LEU A 187 -23.94 2.11 -3.49
N ALA A 188 -23.68 3.10 -4.34
CA ALA A 188 -24.65 4.15 -4.65
C ALA A 188 -25.95 3.57 -5.23
N ILE A 189 -25.86 2.62 -6.17
CA ILE A 189 -27.03 1.97 -6.76
C ILE A 189 -27.73 1.04 -5.77
N ASN A 190 -26.98 0.29 -4.95
CA ASN A 190 -27.58 -0.63 -3.98
C ASN A 190 -28.37 0.10 -2.89
N HIS A 191 -27.85 1.25 -2.41
CA HIS A 191 -28.51 2.05 -1.38
C HIS A 191 -29.58 2.99 -1.94
N CYS A 192 -29.39 3.52 -3.16
CA CYS A 192 -30.23 4.61 -3.70
C CYS A 192 -30.82 4.39 -5.09
N GLY A 193 -30.45 3.32 -5.79
CA GLY A 193 -30.95 2.97 -7.12
C GLY A 193 -32.32 2.32 -7.09
N GLY A 194 -33.25 2.87 -6.30
CA GLY A 194 -34.56 2.29 -6.02
C GLY A 194 -35.24 1.66 -7.24
N LYS A 195 -35.84 0.48 -7.02
CA LYS A 195 -36.59 -0.32 -8.01
C LYS A 195 -37.44 0.61 -8.88
N SER A 196 -37.01 0.87 -10.11
CA SER A 196 -37.89 1.44 -11.12
C SER A 196 -39.04 0.44 -11.29
N ASN A 197 -40.18 0.73 -10.66
CA ASN A 197 -41.41 -0.09 -10.78
C ASN A 197 -42.05 0.03 -12.17
N ASN A 198 -41.33 0.57 -13.15
CA ASN A 198 -41.75 0.57 -14.55
C ASN A 198 -41.12 -0.64 -15.23
N LEU A 199 -41.88 -1.75 -15.24
CA LEU A 199 -41.67 -2.88 -16.13
C LEU A 199 -41.45 -2.34 -17.56
N GLY A 200 -40.25 -2.51 -18.12
CA GLY A 200 -40.11 -2.42 -19.57
C GLY A 200 -38.71 -2.25 -20.14
N GLU A 201 -37.83 -1.50 -19.48
CA GLU A 201 -36.55 -1.12 -20.10
C GLU A 201 -35.40 -1.30 -19.09
N GLU A 202 -34.36 -2.03 -19.52
CA GLU A 202 -33.04 -2.08 -18.90
C GLU A 202 -32.37 -0.68 -18.99
N GLU A 203 -33.02 0.36 -18.47
CA GLU A 203 -32.40 1.68 -18.37
C GLU A 203 -31.31 1.59 -17.30
N ASN A 204 -30.07 1.83 -17.72
CA ASN A 204 -28.93 2.05 -16.84
C ASN A 204 -29.33 3.03 -15.73
N ILE A 205 -29.37 2.56 -14.48
CA ILE A 205 -29.61 3.41 -13.31
C ILE A 205 -28.32 4.19 -13.04
N ASP A 206 -28.03 5.14 -13.93
CA ASP A 206 -26.86 6.02 -13.85
C ASP A 206 -27.16 7.27 -13.00
N GLN A 207 -28.36 7.35 -12.43
CA GLN A 207 -28.85 8.48 -11.64
C GLN A 207 -29.50 8.02 -10.35
N VAL A 208 -29.21 8.74 -9.26
CA VAL A 208 -29.80 8.49 -7.93
C VAL A 208 -30.21 9.80 -7.27
N ASP A 209 -31.11 9.73 -6.29
CA ASP A 209 -31.54 10.89 -5.50
C ASP A 209 -30.40 11.39 -4.59
N TYR A 210 -30.16 12.71 -4.60
CA TYR A 210 -29.15 13.33 -3.74
C TYR A 210 -29.40 13.09 -2.26
N ASN A 211 -30.65 13.26 -1.79
CA ASN A 211 -30.94 13.15 -0.36
C ASN A 211 -30.74 11.72 0.09
N CYS A 212 -31.08 10.73 -0.74
CA CYS A 212 -30.76 9.34 -0.46
C CYS A 212 -29.26 9.10 -0.24
N LEU A 213 -28.38 9.66 -1.08
CA LEU A 213 -26.93 9.51 -0.92
C LEU A 213 -26.43 10.14 0.38
N VAL A 214 -26.99 11.29 0.77
CA VAL A 214 -26.66 11.95 2.05
C VAL A 214 -27.16 11.11 3.22
N ASP A 215 -28.39 10.63 3.17
CA ASP A 215 -29.02 9.82 4.23
C ASP A 215 -28.27 8.49 4.45
N HIS A 216 -27.75 7.89 3.38
CA HIS A 216 -26.93 6.66 3.42
C HIS A 216 -25.42 6.93 3.46
N GLY A 217 -24.99 8.19 3.57
CA GLY A 217 -23.59 8.57 3.40
C GLY A 217 -22.65 7.89 4.40
N HIS A 218 -23.09 7.75 5.65
CA HIS A 218 -22.33 7.05 6.67
C HIS A 218 -22.19 5.55 6.39
N GLN A 219 -23.23 4.88 5.91
CA GLN A 219 -23.18 3.47 5.55
C GLN A 219 -22.26 3.26 4.34
N ILE A 220 -22.42 4.08 3.30
CA ILE A 220 -21.59 4.04 2.09
C ILE A 220 -20.11 4.21 2.46
N LEU A 221 -19.77 5.23 3.26
CA LEU A 221 -18.39 5.48 3.65
C LEU A 221 -17.82 4.32 4.48
N ALA A 222 -18.57 3.81 5.46
CA ALA A 222 -18.13 2.68 6.27
C ALA A 222 -17.91 1.39 5.44
N GLU A 223 -18.69 1.19 4.38
CA GLU A 223 -18.49 0.08 3.44
C GLU A 223 -17.28 0.28 2.53
N ILE A 224 -16.97 1.51 2.13
CA ILE A 224 -15.73 1.85 1.42
C ILE A 224 -14.53 1.60 2.33
N ASP A 225 -14.54 2.06 3.58
CA ASP A 225 -13.45 1.81 4.52
C ASP A 225 -13.20 0.32 4.70
N ARG A 226 -14.28 -0.46 4.90
CA ARG A 226 -14.17 -1.90 5.08
C ARG A 226 -13.55 -2.56 3.86
N TYR A 227 -13.94 -2.14 2.66
CA TYR A 227 -13.34 -2.60 1.41
C TYR A 227 -11.85 -2.27 1.35
N ILE A 228 -11.48 -1.00 1.57
CA ILE A 228 -10.10 -0.53 1.51
C ILE A 228 -9.21 -1.24 2.55
N VAL A 229 -9.63 -1.26 3.82
CA VAL A 229 -8.88 -1.90 4.91
C VAL A 229 -8.68 -3.39 4.65
N ARG A 230 -9.71 -4.08 4.16
CA ARG A 230 -9.62 -5.51 3.85
C ARG A 230 -8.58 -5.78 2.76
N HIS A 231 -8.65 -5.01 1.67
CA HIS A 231 -7.74 -5.20 0.54
C HIS A 231 -6.31 -4.75 0.86
N LEU A 232 -6.13 -3.67 1.63
CA LEU A 232 -4.83 -3.27 2.18
C LEU A 232 -4.24 -4.34 3.08
N GLY A 233 -5.03 -4.89 4.01
CA GLY A 233 -4.60 -5.97 4.89
C GLY A 233 -4.14 -7.20 4.13
N ASN A 234 -4.84 -7.56 3.04
CA ASN A 234 -4.43 -8.66 2.16
C ASN A 234 -3.11 -8.37 1.43
N VAL A 235 -2.96 -7.16 0.85
CA VAL A 235 -1.71 -6.74 0.20
C VAL A 235 -0.54 -6.81 1.17
N PHE A 236 -0.71 -6.27 2.38
CA PHE A 236 0.33 -6.28 3.40
C PHE A 236 0.64 -7.67 3.95
N ASP A 237 -0.36 -8.53 4.10
CA ASP A 237 -0.14 -9.92 4.49
C ASP A 237 0.72 -10.65 3.46
N ILE A 238 0.33 -10.62 2.18
CA ILE A 238 1.09 -11.26 1.09
C ILE A 238 2.50 -10.66 0.99
N MET A 239 2.61 -9.33 1.02
CA MET A 239 3.90 -8.65 0.98
C MET A 239 4.81 -9.12 2.11
N ASN A 240 4.29 -9.17 3.35
CA ASN A 240 5.07 -9.56 4.53
C ASN A 240 5.44 -11.05 4.58
N THR A 241 4.58 -11.94 4.09
CA THR A 241 4.81 -13.39 4.17
C THR A 241 5.62 -13.93 3.00
N GLU A 242 5.44 -13.37 1.81
CA GLU A 242 6.01 -13.92 0.58
C GLU A 242 7.14 -13.03 0.05
N PHE A 243 6.86 -11.73 -0.15
CA PHE A 243 7.77 -10.87 -0.91
C PHE A 243 8.95 -10.32 -0.09
N LEU A 244 8.69 -9.77 1.11
CA LEU A 244 9.74 -9.13 1.93
C LEU A 244 10.84 -10.09 2.37
N PRO A 245 10.56 -11.34 2.78
CA PRO A 245 11.60 -12.30 3.08
C PRO A 245 12.51 -12.60 1.89
N GLU A 246 11.93 -12.79 0.71
CA GLU A 246 12.68 -13.06 -0.51
C GLU A 246 13.53 -11.84 -0.93
N LEU A 247 12.96 -10.65 -0.86
CA LEU A 247 13.67 -9.41 -1.15
C LEU A 247 14.84 -9.19 -0.17
N LEU A 248 14.67 -9.49 1.12
CA LEU A 248 15.77 -9.45 2.09
C LEU A 248 16.87 -10.46 1.72
N GLN A 249 16.50 -11.67 1.32
CA GLN A 249 17.47 -12.70 0.93
C GLN A 249 18.26 -12.31 -0.33
N HIS A 250 17.59 -11.78 -1.35
CA HIS A 250 18.24 -11.26 -2.56
C HIS A 250 19.15 -10.08 -2.24
N THR A 251 18.67 -9.13 -1.45
CA THR A 251 19.48 -7.98 -1.00
C THR A 251 20.72 -8.46 -0.24
N ALA A 252 20.58 -9.41 0.67
CA ALA A 252 21.70 -9.98 1.42
C ALA A 252 22.74 -10.65 0.51
N LYS A 253 22.30 -11.39 -0.51
CA LYS A 253 23.19 -12.01 -1.49
C LYS A 253 23.98 -10.95 -2.27
N ASP A 254 23.29 -9.94 -2.79
CA ASP A 254 23.92 -8.85 -3.55
C ASP A 254 24.94 -8.10 -2.67
N LEU A 255 24.61 -7.86 -1.40
CA LEU A 255 25.53 -7.25 -0.44
C LEU A 255 26.75 -8.11 -0.15
N SER A 256 26.58 -9.43 -0.02
CA SER A 256 27.71 -10.35 0.17
C SER A 256 28.72 -10.24 -0.96
N GLU A 257 28.25 -10.24 -2.21
CA GLU A 257 29.11 -10.11 -3.39
C GLU A 257 29.87 -8.77 -3.41
N VAL A 258 29.21 -7.69 -3.00
CA VAL A 258 29.84 -6.38 -2.83
C VAL A 258 30.91 -6.43 -1.75
N LEU A 259 30.61 -6.94 -0.56
CA LEU A 259 31.58 -7.01 0.54
C LEU A 259 32.79 -7.89 0.19
N ASP A 260 32.58 -9.00 -0.51
CA ASP A 260 33.66 -9.88 -0.98
C ASP A 260 34.62 -9.16 -1.93
N TYR A 261 34.08 -8.31 -2.81
CA TYR A 261 34.90 -7.44 -3.65
C TYR A 261 35.74 -6.47 -2.82
N PHE A 262 35.15 -5.80 -1.81
CA PHE A 262 35.90 -4.87 -0.96
C PHE A 262 36.98 -5.56 -0.13
N ASN A 263 36.65 -6.71 0.44
CA ASN A 263 37.57 -7.55 1.19
C ASN A 263 38.77 -7.94 0.32
N THR A 264 38.52 -8.34 -0.93
CA THR A 264 39.57 -8.78 -1.85
C THR A 264 40.39 -7.63 -2.40
N ALA A 265 39.75 -6.52 -2.79
CA ALA A 265 40.38 -5.42 -3.52
C ALA A 265 41.10 -4.43 -2.62
N PHE A 266 40.58 -4.18 -1.41
CA PHE A 266 41.06 -3.11 -0.54
C PHE A 266 41.56 -3.60 0.82
N LEU A 267 40.84 -4.51 1.48
CA LEU A 267 41.10 -4.81 2.91
C LEU A 267 42.06 -5.97 3.15
N LYS A 268 42.37 -6.77 2.12
CA LYS A 268 43.31 -7.90 2.21
C LYS A 268 44.70 -7.52 2.73
N LYS A 269 45.13 -6.26 2.55
CA LYS A 269 46.45 -5.77 2.99
C LYS A 269 46.46 -5.29 4.44
N ASP A 270 45.29 -4.97 4.99
CA ASP A 270 45.14 -4.33 6.29
C ASP A 270 44.70 -5.33 7.37
N ASP A 271 44.74 -6.63 7.08
CA ASP A 271 44.28 -7.73 7.95
C ASP A 271 42.87 -7.51 8.52
N MET A 272 42.00 -6.89 7.74
CA MET A 272 40.62 -6.60 8.12
C MET A 272 39.66 -7.20 7.09
N GLN A 273 38.47 -7.57 7.56
CA GLN A 273 37.41 -8.13 6.74
C GLN A 273 36.06 -7.54 7.16
N LEU A 274 35.29 -7.11 6.18
CA LEU A 274 33.87 -6.79 6.34
C LEU A 274 33.07 -8.09 6.32
N SER A 275 32.21 -8.28 7.31
CA SER A 275 31.28 -9.38 7.38
C SER A 275 29.84 -8.88 7.42
N LEU A 276 28.99 -9.53 6.64
CA LEU A 276 27.55 -9.35 6.63
C LEU A 276 26.92 -10.31 7.63
N ARG A 277 26.04 -9.80 8.48
CA ARG A 277 25.11 -10.60 9.28
C ARG A 277 23.70 -10.16 8.96
N VAL A 278 22.85 -11.12 8.61
CA VAL A 278 21.44 -10.88 8.28
C VAL A 278 20.58 -11.46 9.39
N LEU A 279 19.75 -10.62 10.00
CA LEU A 279 18.79 -11.04 11.00
C LEU A 279 17.56 -11.63 10.30
N PRO A 280 16.99 -12.76 10.80
CA PRO A 280 15.79 -13.35 10.21
C PRO A 280 14.63 -12.36 10.17
N TRP A 281 13.85 -12.37 9.08
CA TRP A 281 12.66 -11.54 8.95
C TRP A 281 11.63 -11.89 10.03
N LYS A 282 11.20 -10.89 10.81
CA LYS A 282 10.28 -11.09 11.94
C LYS A 282 8.82 -10.88 11.53
N GLN A 283 8.25 -11.84 10.80
CA GLN A 283 6.92 -11.72 10.19
C GLN A 283 5.82 -11.18 11.13
N THR A 284 5.73 -11.68 12.37
CA THR A 284 4.66 -11.30 13.31
C THR A 284 4.75 -9.84 13.79
N GLU A 285 5.96 -9.35 14.04
CA GLU A 285 6.20 -7.97 14.49
C GLU A 285 5.87 -7.01 13.34
N GLN A 286 6.34 -7.32 12.13
CA GLN A 286 6.14 -6.51 10.93
C GLN A 286 4.68 -6.47 10.47
N ARG A 287 3.95 -7.58 10.62
CA ARG A 287 2.52 -7.64 10.32
C ARG A 287 1.77 -6.57 11.11
N THR A 288 2.06 -6.42 12.39
CA THR A 288 1.32 -5.49 13.26
C THR A 288 1.45 -4.05 12.74
N HIS A 289 2.67 -3.62 12.40
CA HIS A 289 2.95 -2.27 11.91
C HIS A 289 2.41 -2.01 10.50
N LEU A 290 2.43 -3.00 9.61
CA LEU A 290 1.85 -2.84 8.28
C LEU A 290 0.32 -2.71 8.34
N HIS A 291 -0.33 -3.45 9.24
CA HIS A 291 -1.77 -3.34 9.48
C HIS A 291 -2.14 -2.00 10.11
N ASP A 292 -1.26 -1.35 10.88
CA ASP A 292 -1.51 0.00 11.38
C ASP A 292 -1.74 1.00 10.22
N PHE A 293 -1.02 0.87 9.11
CA PHE A 293 -1.26 1.69 7.92
C PHE A 293 -2.63 1.43 7.27
N ALA A 294 -3.12 0.19 7.29
CA ALA A 294 -4.46 -0.11 6.84
C ALA A 294 -5.51 0.53 7.76
N VAL A 295 -5.28 0.53 9.08
CA VAL A 295 -6.17 1.17 10.06
C VAL A 295 -6.19 2.69 9.91
N LEU A 296 -5.09 3.32 9.48
CA LEU A 296 -5.06 4.76 9.18
C LEU A 296 -6.08 5.15 8.11
N ALA A 297 -6.35 4.29 7.11
CA ALA A 297 -7.37 4.53 6.10
C ALA A 297 -8.76 4.75 6.71
N ARG A 298 -9.09 4.01 7.78
CA ARG A 298 -10.37 4.08 8.49
C ARG A 298 -10.47 5.22 9.50
N ASN A 299 -9.35 5.83 9.89
CA ASN A 299 -9.35 6.94 10.84
C ASN A 299 -9.17 8.28 10.12
N SER A 300 -9.53 8.33 8.84
CA SER A 300 -9.44 9.55 8.03
C SER A 300 -10.29 10.68 8.65
N PRO A 301 -9.83 11.94 8.59
CA PRO A 301 -10.65 13.11 8.93
C PRO A 301 -11.95 13.18 8.12
N ASP A 302 -12.06 12.43 7.02
CA ASP A 302 -13.27 12.36 6.19
C ASP A 302 -14.47 11.77 6.90
N HIS A 303 -14.30 11.01 7.98
CA HIS A 303 -15.43 10.56 8.79
C HIS A 303 -16.08 11.69 9.60
N GLN A 304 -15.38 12.82 9.73
CA GLN A 304 -15.90 14.02 10.39
C GLN A 304 -16.50 15.02 9.39
N SER A 305 -16.24 14.86 8.09
CA SER A 305 -16.78 15.68 7.02
C SER A 305 -17.90 14.95 6.29
N ASP A 306 -18.93 15.67 5.82
CA ASP A 306 -19.96 15.09 4.95
C ASP A 306 -19.42 14.95 3.52
N ILE A 307 -18.41 14.08 3.35
CA ILE A 307 -17.70 13.91 2.09
C ILE A 307 -18.58 13.29 1.01
N VAL A 308 -19.52 12.42 1.41
CA VAL A 308 -20.52 11.85 0.51
C VAL A 308 -21.46 12.95 0.01
N GLY A 309 -22.01 13.78 0.89
CA GLY A 309 -22.84 14.92 0.49
C GLY A 309 -22.09 15.93 -0.36
N TYR A 310 -20.83 16.22 -0.05
CA TYR A 310 -19.97 17.10 -0.84
C TYR A 310 -19.82 16.59 -2.29
N TYR A 311 -19.41 15.34 -2.48
CA TYR A 311 -19.24 14.78 -3.82
C TYR A 311 -20.56 14.53 -4.53
N ALA A 312 -21.62 14.14 -3.81
CA ALA A 312 -22.96 14.02 -4.37
C ALA A 312 -23.43 15.38 -4.93
N ASN A 313 -23.18 16.48 -4.21
CA ASN A 313 -23.53 17.83 -4.66
C ASN A 313 -22.76 18.23 -5.93
N LEU A 314 -21.46 17.89 -6.02
CA LEU A 314 -20.66 18.15 -7.22
C LEU A 314 -21.06 17.30 -8.43
N ALA A 315 -21.69 16.15 -8.20
CA ALA A 315 -22.17 15.24 -9.23
C ALA A 315 -23.64 15.47 -9.62
N ARG A 316 -24.29 16.50 -9.08
CA ARG A 316 -25.67 16.86 -9.46
C ARG A 316 -25.77 17.26 -10.94
N ILE A 317 -26.91 16.92 -11.52
CA ILE A 317 -27.35 17.31 -12.87
C ILE A 317 -28.64 18.12 -12.80
#